data_AF-A0A8J6C7E6-F1
#
_entry.id   AF-A0A8J6C7E6-F1
#
_cell.length_a   1.000
_cell.length_b   1.000
_cell.length_c   1.000
_cell.angle_alpha   90.00
_cell.angle_beta   90.00
_cell.angle_gamma   90.00
#
_symmetry.space_group_name_H-M   'P 1'
#
loop_
_entity.id
_entity.type
_entity.pdbx_description
1 polymer ?
#
loop_
_entity_poly.entity_id
_entity_poly.type
_entity_poly.pdbx_seq_one_letter_code
_entity_poly.pdbx_strand_id
1 'polypeptide(L)'
;MATETSNRPYQLVIFGASGFTGQYVVEEVARTADGEDYRGQELRWAVAGRSQKKLEKVLSWAAERLGKPQLKSIDIVICDINDAPSLADMCKKASVVLDCVGPYRFYGEAVVKACIENGAHFLDISGEPKVSFKSPCAHNGLCACCSHYSNFHVAVQINGGGRGWGSFRPADLH
;
A
#
# COMPACT_ATOMS: atom_id res chain seq x y z
N MET A 1 5.07 -11.94 -18.33
CA MET A 1 4.07 -11.06 -18.96
C MET A 1 4.05 -9.78 -18.17
N ALA A 2 4.37 -8.64 -18.77
CA ALA A 2 4.31 -7.34 -18.10
C ALA A 2 2.83 -7.01 -17.83
N THR A 3 2.44 -6.99 -16.56
CA THR A 3 1.10 -6.60 -16.14
C THR A 3 0.90 -5.12 -16.44
N GLU A 4 -0.28 -4.76 -16.94
CA GLU A 4 -0.70 -3.41 -17.32
C GLU A 4 -0.65 -2.39 -16.16
N THR A 5 0.54 -1.92 -15.80
CA THR A 5 0.76 -0.80 -14.86
C THR A 5 1.21 0.47 -15.59
N SER A 6 1.16 0.48 -16.93
CA SER A 6 1.86 1.47 -17.76
C SER A 6 1.24 2.87 -17.79
N ASN A 7 0.08 3.12 -17.17
CA ASN A 7 -0.54 4.45 -17.16
C ASN A 7 -0.87 5.00 -15.76
N ARG A 8 -0.34 4.38 -14.69
CA ARG A 8 -0.50 4.93 -13.33
C ARG A 8 0.66 5.86 -12.99
N PRO A 9 0.40 7.06 -12.43
CA PRO A 9 1.46 8.02 -12.09
C PRO A 9 2.42 7.44 -11.05
N TYR A 10 1.90 6.70 -10.06
CA TYR A 10 2.70 6.16 -8.96
C TYR A 10 2.80 4.63 -9.01
N GLN A 11 4.01 4.14 -8.83
CA GLN A 11 4.29 2.73 -8.61
C GLN A 11 3.97 2.35 -7.17
N LEU A 12 4.27 3.24 -6.22
CA LEU A 12 4.05 3.05 -4.79
C LEU A 12 3.39 4.28 -4.16
N VAL A 13 2.36 4.07 -3.34
CA VAL A 13 1.79 5.11 -2.49
C VAL A 13 1.82 4.63 -1.04
N ILE A 14 2.41 5.43 -0.15
CA ILE A 14 2.48 5.12 1.28
C ILE A 14 1.30 5.79 1.98
N PHE A 15 0.27 5.02 2.32
CA PHE A 15 -0.91 5.51 3.01
C PHE A 15 -0.71 5.50 4.52
N GLY A 16 -1.02 6.61 5.20
CA GLY A 16 -0.72 6.76 6.62
C GLY A 16 0.70 7.22 6.91
N ALA A 17 1.37 7.84 5.93
CA ALA A 17 2.75 8.33 6.02
C ALA A 17 3.00 9.30 7.20
N SER A 18 1.98 10.03 7.66
CA SER A 18 2.10 10.90 8.84
C SER A 18 2.09 10.17 10.19
N GLY A 19 1.73 8.89 10.22
CA GLY A 19 1.64 8.08 11.43
C GLY A 19 3.01 7.64 11.96
N PHE A 20 3.05 7.09 13.17
CA PHE A 20 4.31 6.72 13.84
C PHE A 20 5.18 5.81 12.96
N THR A 21 4.65 4.69 12.49
CA THR A 21 5.41 3.79 11.62
C THR A 21 5.57 4.33 10.20
N GLY A 22 4.55 5.03 9.70
CA GLY A 22 4.56 5.59 8.34
C GLY A 22 5.75 6.53 8.08
N GLN A 23 6.18 7.29 9.09
CA GLN A 23 7.33 8.20 8.96
C GLN A 23 8.65 7.47 8.69
N TYR A 24 8.88 6.35 9.37
CA TYR A 24 10.06 5.52 9.15
C TYR A 24 9.99 4.76 7.83
N VAL A 25 8.79 4.35 7.41
CA VAL A 25 8.58 3.76 6.08
C VAL A 25 8.94 4.78 4.98
N VAL A 26 8.54 6.05 5.14
CA VAL A 26 8.92 7.13 4.23
C VAL A 26 10.44 7.32 4.20
N GLU A 27 11.11 7.34 5.36
CA GLU A 27 12.57 7.42 5.42
C GLU A 27 13.23 6.24 4.69
N GLU A 28 12.74 5.03 4.88
CA GLU A 28 13.36 3.84 4.30
C GLU A 28 13.11 3.72 2.79
N VAL A 29 11.91 4.06 2.32
CA VAL A 29 11.62 4.18 0.89
C VAL A 29 12.50 5.27 0.27
N ALA A 30 12.64 6.42 0.92
CA ALA A 30 13.52 7.49 0.44
C ALA A 30 15.02 7.10 0.45
N ARG A 31 15.45 6.24 1.38
CA ARG A 31 16.82 5.70 1.42
C ARG A 31 17.09 4.80 0.21
N THR A 32 16.14 3.90 -0.07
CA THR A 32 16.26 2.82 -1.07
C THR A 32 15.89 3.26 -2.50
N ALA A 33 15.05 4.27 -2.67
CA ALA A 33 14.61 4.75 -3.98
C ALA A 33 15.76 5.27 -4.88
N ASP A 34 16.87 5.72 -4.28
CA ASP A 34 18.05 6.19 -5.01
C ASP A 34 19.08 5.06 -5.27
N GLY A 35 18.81 3.84 -4.81
CA GLY A 35 19.74 2.70 -4.97
C GLY A 35 19.70 2.10 -6.38
N GLU A 36 20.85 1.66 -6.89
CA GLU A 36 20.96 0.92 -8.16
C GLU A 36 20.16 -0.41 -8.16
N ASP A 37 19.70 -0.86 -6.98
CA ASP A 37 18.94 -2.08 -6.77
C ASP A 37 17.60 -2.11 -7.54
N TYR A 38 16.99 -0.96 -7.84
CA TYR A 38 15.74 -0.87 -8.61
C TYR A 38 15.96 -0.94 -10.13
N ARG A 39 16.83 -1.86 -10.59
CA ARG A 39 17.13 -2.10 -12.03
C ARG A 39 17.49 -0.81 -12.80
N GLY A 40 18.11 0.15 -12.12
CA GLY A 40 18.45 1.47 -12.69
C GLY A 40 17.25 2.37 -13.04
N GLN A 41 16.06 2.13 -12.46
CA GLN A 41 14.88 2.97 -12.67
C GLN A 41 14.53 3.76 -11.41
N GLU A 42 14.18 5.03 -11.60
CA GLU A 42 13.66 5.88 -10.54
C GLU A 42 12.27 5.39 -10.10
N LEU A 43 12.13 5.12 -8.79
CA LEU A 43 10.86 4.75 -8.20
C LEU A 43 9.95 5.98 -8.20
N ARG A 44 8.81 5.92 -8.90
CA ARG A 44 7.77 6.95 -8.80
C ARG A 44 6.85 6.63 -7.62
N TRP A 45 6.96 7.40 -6.55
CA TRP A 45 6.16 7.18 -5.33
C TRP A 45 5.58 8.48 -4.77
N ALA A 46 4.55 8.33 -3.95
CA ALA A 46 3.88 9.44 -3.27
C ALA A 46 3.53 9.07 -1.82
N VAL A 47 3.28 10.08 -1.00
CA VAL A 47 2.80 9.91 0.38
C VAL A 47 1.33 10.27 0.47
N ALA A 48 0.55 9.49 1.22
CA ALA A 48 -0.88 9.70 1.37
C ALA A 48 -1.33 9.79 2.83
N GLY A 49 -2.34 10.64 3.07
CA GLY A 49 -2.97 10.80 4.36
C GLY A 49 -3.88 12.03 4.47
N ARG A 50 -4.46 12.23 5.65
CA ARG A 50 -5.51 13.23 5.88
C ARG A 50 -5.03 14.68 5.94
N SER A 51 -3.78 14.91 6.34
CA SER A 51 -3.28 16.24 6.65
C SER A 51 -2.04 16.56 5.83
N GLN A 52 -2.20 17.42 4.82
CA GLN A 52 -1.10 17.88 3.96
C GLN A 52 0.08 18.41 4.79
N LYS A 53 -0.21 19.31 5.74
CA LYS A 53 0.81 19.91 6.62
C LYS A 53 1.60 18.89 7.42
N LYS A 54 1.00 17.76 7.83
CA LYS A 54 1.74 16.70 8.52
C LYS A 54 2.61 15.93 7.55
N LEU A 55 2.13 15.66 6.34
CA LEU A 55 2.88 14.96 5.30
C LEU A 55 4.10 15.78 4.85
N GLU A 56 3.94 17.08 4.63
CA GLU A 56 5.04 18.01 4.31
C GLU A 56 6.12 18.03 5.40
N LYS A 57 5.71 17.96 6.68
CA LYS A 57 6.65 17.87 7.81
C LYS A 57 7.43 16.56 7.80
N VAL A 58 6.79 15.45 7.46
CA VAL A 58 7.45 14.14 7.37
C VAL A 58 8.45 14.10 6.23
N LEU A 59 8.06 14.63 5.06
CA LEU A 59 8.98 14.76 3.92
C LEU A 59 10.17 15.68 4.27
N SER A 60 9.92 16.79 4.97
CA SER A 60 10.98 17.70 5.42
C SER A 60 11.92 17.03 6.42
N TRP A 61 11.37 16.30 7.39
CA TRP A 61 12.14 15.56 8.38
C TRP A 61 12.99 14.46 7.72
N ALA A 62 12.43 13.70 6.78
CA ALA A 62 13.18 12.69 6.03
C ALA A 62 14.27 13.33 5.16
N ALA A 63 13.97 14.46 4.51
CA ALA A 63 14.94 15.22 3.71
C ALA A 63 16.15 15.66 4.54
N GLU A 64 15.92 16.18 5.73
CA GLU A 64 16.99 16.62 6.65
C GLU A 64 17.83 15.45 7.14
N ARG A 65 17.19 14.33 7.53
CA ARG A 65 17.88 13.15 8.04
C ARG A 65 18.74 12.44 7.02
N LEU A 66 18.28 12.39 5.78
CA LEU A 66 18.98 11.70 4.69
C LEU A 66 19.89 12.63 3.88
N GLY A 67 19.84 13.95 4.12
CA GLY A 67 20.54 14.94 3.31
C GLY A 67 20.00 15.04 1.88
N LYS A 68 18.71 14.75 1.69
CA LYS A 68 18.02 14.63 0.39
C LYS A 68 16.94 15.69 0.22
N PRO A 69 17.27 16.93 -0.17
CA PRO A 69 16.30 18.02 -0.30
C PRO A 69 15.20 17.74 -1.34
N GLN A 70 15.47 16.87 -2.33
CA GLN A 70 14.50 16.44 -3.35
C GLN A 70 13.28 15.72 -2.76
N LEU A 71 13.35 15.18 -1.55
CA LEU A 71 12.18 14.55 -0.92
C LEU A 71 11.04 15.54 -0.66
N LYS A 72 11.32 16.85 -0.62
CA LYS A 72 10.29 17.89 -0.48
C LYS A 72 9.43 18.06 -1.73
N SER A 73 9.86 17.55 -2.90
CA SER A 73 9.06 17.56 -4.14
C SER A 73 8.30 16.26 -4.38
N ILE A 74 8.31 15.32 -3.43
CA ILE A 74 7.48 14.11 -3.52
C ILE A 74 6.01 14.49 -3.45
N ASP A 75 5.21 13.89 -4.32
CA ASP A 75 3.79 14.16 -4.41
C ASP A 75 3.04 13.74 -3.14
N ILE A 76 2.06 14.58 -2.76
CA ILE A 76 1.20 14.36 -1.60
C ILE A 76 -0.22 14.07 -2.10
N VAL A 77 -0.76 12.92 -1.71
CA VAL A 77 -2.14 12.51 -2.00
C VAL A 77 -2.98 12.66 -0.74
N ILE A 78 -3.93 13.59 -0.77
CA ILE A 78 -4.87 13.72 0.34
C ILE A 78 -5.89 12.61 0.26
N CYS A 79 -5.96 11.81 1.33
CA CYS A 79 -6.83 10.64 1.43
C CYS A 79 -7.29 10.47 2.87
N ASP A 80 -8.60 10.28 3.05
CA ASP A 80 -9.20 9.91 4.33
C ASP A 80 -9.82 8.52 4.23
N ILE A 81 -9.58 7.71 5.25
CA ILE A 81 -10.10 6.34 5.31
C ILE A 81 -11.63 6.29 5.44
N ASN A 82 -12.23 7.35 5.98
CA ASN A 82 -13.68 7.47 6.09
C ASN A 82 -14.33 8.03 4.81
N ASP A 83 -13.54 8.38 3.80
CA ASP A 83 -14.00 8.95 2.54
C ASP A 83 -13.66 8.02 1.37
N ALA A 84 -14.62 7.16 1.02
CA ALA A 84 -14.48 6.14 -0.02
C ALA A 84 -14.07 6.70 -1.40
N PRO A 85 -14.62 7.84 -1.89
CA PRO A 85 -14.10 8.53 -3.06
C PRO A 85 -12.60 8.83 -3.00
N SER A 86 -12.09 9.35 -1.87
CA SER A 86 -10.65 9.65 -1.74
C SER A 86 -9.77 8.40 -1.79
N LEU A 87 -10.23 7.29 -1.18
CA LEU A 87 -9.56 5.99 -1.27
C LEU A 87 -9.52 5.46 -2.70
N ALA A 88 -10.63 5.57 -3.44
CA ALA A 88 -10.70 5.16 -4.83
C ALA A 88 -9.74 5.98 -5.71
N ASP A 89 -9.70 7.29 -5.53
CA ASP A 89 -8.81 8.18 -6.30
C ASP A 89 -7.33 7.91 -6.00
N MET A 90 -6.98 7.58 -4.76
CA MET A 90 -5.63 7.13 -4.40
C MET A 90 -5.30 5.80 -5.12
N CYS A 91 -6.20 4.82 -5.06
CA CYS A 91 -5.98 3.50 -5.64
C CYS A 91 -5.87 3.55 -7.17
N LYS A 92 -6.65 4.39 -7.86
CA LYS A 92 -6.54 4.58 -9.33
C LYS A 92 -5.17 5.12 -9.74
N LYS A 93 -4.53 5.92 -8.89
CA LYS A 93 -3.23 6.55 -9.15
C LYS A 93 -2.04 5.64 -8.79
N ALA A 94 -2.28 4.57 -8.04
CA ALA A 94 -1.23 3.73 -7.46
C ALA A 94 -1.19 2.32 -8.08
N SER A 95 -0.01 1.81 -8.37
CA SER A 95 0.17 0.38 -8.67
C SER A 95 0.13 -0.45 -7.39
N VAL A 96 0.81 0.03 -6.34
CA VAL A 96 0.84 -0.57 -4.99
C VAL A 96 0.49 0.51 -3.96
N VAL A 97 -0.39 0.16 -3.03
CA VAL A 97 -0.69 0.94 -1.82
C VAL A 97 -0.08 0.21 -0.63
N LEU A 98 0.87 0.87 0.03
CA LEU A 98 1.46 0.43 1.30
C LEU A 98 0.69 1.09 2.45
N ASP A 99 -0.16 0.32 3.10
CA ASP A 99 -1.00 0.77 4.21
C ASP A 99 -0.23 0.74 5.54
N CYS A 100 -0.10 1.92 6.13
CA CYS A 100 0.43 2.15 7.48
C CYS A 100 -0.63 2.76 8.40
N VAL A 101 -1.92 2.72 8.02
CA VAL A 101 -3.03 3.28 8.80
C VAL A 101 -3.49 2.28 9.87
N GLY A 102 -3.00 2.49 11.08
CA GLY A 102 -3.53 1.82 12.26
C GLY A 102 -4.73 2.56 12.88
N PRO A 103 -5.56 1.89 13.70
CA PRO A 103 -5.63 0.42 13.94
C PRO A 103 -6.30 -0.38 12.79
N TYR A 104 -5.58 -1.36 12.24
CA TYR A 104 -5.98 -2.14 11.05
C TYR A 104 -7.31 -2.88 11.18
N ARG A 105 -7.64 -3.36 12.39
CA ARG A 105 -8.91 -4.08 12.67
C ARG A 105 -10.16 -3.33 12.22
N PHE A 106 -10.13 -2.01 12.24
CA PHE A 106 -11.28 -1.17 11.90
C PHE A 106 -11.22 -0.58 10.50
N TYR A 107 -10.03 -0.60 9.89
CA TYR A 107 -9.68 0.30 8.80
C TYR A 107 -9.16 -0.44 7.56
N GLY A 108 -8.57 -1.63 7.73
CA GLY A 108 -8.01 -2.41 6.63
C GLY A 108 -9.04 -2.83 5.58
N GLU A 109 -10.28 -3.17 5.98
CA GLU A 109 -11.31 -3.63 5.04
C GLU A 109 -11.68 -2.56 3.99
N ALA A 110 -11.79 -1.29 4.41
CA ALA A 110 -12.12 -0.20 3.50
C ALA A 110 -11.02 0.03 2.46
N VAL A 111 -9.76 -0.01 2.89
CA VAL A 111 -8.59 0.19 2.01
C VAL A 111 -8.45 -0.98 1.04
N VAL A 112 -8.58 -2.23 1.53
CA VAL A 112 -8.52 -3.40 0.66
C VAL A 112 -9.64 -3.39 -0.37
N LYS A 113 -10.87 -3.08 0.05
CA LYS A 113 -12.00 -2.96 -0.88
C LYS A 113 -11.72 -1.95 -1.98
N ALA A 114 -11.25 -0.76 -1.63
CA ALA A 114 -10.89 0.27 -2.61
C ALA A 114 -9.76 -0.19 -3.55
N CYS A 115 -8.77 -0.91 -3.03
CA CYS A 115 -7.68 -1.47 -3.82
C CYS A 115 -8.19 -2.51 -4.84
N ILE A 116 -9.07 -3.43 -4.42
CA ILE A 116 -9.67 -4.44 -5.30
C ILE A 116 -10.50 -3.78 -6.40
N GLU A 117 -11.40 -2.85 -6.03
CA GLU A 117 -12.31 -2.19 -6.97
C GLU A 117 -11.57 -1.33 -8.02
N ASN A 118 -10.37 -0.85 -7.70
CA ASN A 118 -9.57 0.01 -8.58
C ASN A 118 -8.32 -0.70 -9.14
N GLY A 119 -8.14 -1.98 -8.84
CA GLY A 119 -7.03 -2.81 -9.32
C GLY A 119 -5.65 -2.40 -8.82
N ALA A 120 -5.54 -1.82 -7.62
CA ALA A 120 -4.27 -1.49 -6.97
C ALA A 120 -3.84 -2.63 -6.04
N HIS A 121 -2.56 -2.97 -5.99
CA HIS A 121 -2.07 -3.96 -5.03
C HIS A 121 -2.08 -3.40 -3.61
N PHE A 122 -2.44 -4.23 -2.64
CA PHE A 122 -2.47 -3.86 -1.23
C PHE A 122 -1.33 -4.56 -0.48
N LEU A 123 -0.56 -3.78 0.28
CA LEU A 123 0.51 -4.26 1.16
C LEU A 123 0.34 -3.57 2.50
N ASP A 124 0.45 -4.30 3.61
CA ASP A 124 0.47 -3.70 4.95
C ASP A 124 1.70 -4.13 5.75
N ILE A 125 2.02 -3.35 6.78
CA ILE A 125 3.14 -3.60 7.70
C ILE A 125 2.72 -4.40 8.96
N SER A 126 1.47 -4.88 9.01
CA SER A 126 0.93 -5.58 10.17
C SER A 126 1.28 -7.06 10.12
N GLY A 127 1.78 -7.58 11.25
CA GLY A 127 1.95 -9.02 11.47
C GLY A 127 0.71 -9.71 12.07
N GLU A 128 -0.42 -9.00 12.20
CA GLU A 128 -1.60 -9.55 12.88
C GLU A 128 -2.34 -10.56 11.99
N PRO A 129 -2.46 -11.84 12.40
CA PRO A 129 -3.31 -12.80 11.71
C PRO A 129 -4.76 -12.43 12.02
N LYS A 130 -5.37 -11.61 11.16
CA LYS A 130 -6.81 -11.47 10.85
C LYS A 130 -7.14 -10.02 10.46
N VAL A 131 -6.95 -9.68 9.19
CA VAL A 131 -8.00 -8.89 8.54
C VAL A 131 -9.20 -9.84 8.43
N SER A 132 -10.14 -9.72 9.36
CA SER A 132 -11.41 -10.45 9.28
C SER A 132 -12.25 -9.77 8.20
N PHE A 133 -12.13 -10.22 6.95
CA PHE A 133 -13.08 -9.85 5.90
C PHE A 133 -14.47 -10.32 6.34
N LYS A 134 -15.34 -9.38 6.73
CA LYS A 134 -16.75 -9.67 6.98
C LYS A 134 -17.57 -9.26 5.76
N SER A 135 -17.20 -9.76 4.58
CA SER A 135 -18.21 -9.96 3.54
C SER A 135 -19.10 -11.13 3.99
N PRO A 136 -20.43 -11.11 3.79
CA PRO A 136 -21.28 -12.23 4.20
C PRO A 136 -20.79 -13.51 3.53
N CYS A 137 -20.26 -14.44 4.33
CA CYS A 137 -19.96 -15.80 3.92
C CYS A 137 -21.29 -16.54 3.69
N ALA A 138 -21.95 -16.28 2.57
CA ALA A 138 -23.17 -16.98 2.21
C ALA A 138 -22.81 -18.25 1.42
N HIS A 139 -22.70 -19.36 2.16
CA HIS A 139 -22.76 -20.77 1.72
C HIS A 139 -21.75 -21.25 0.64
N ASN A 140 -21.18 -22.44 0.87
CA ASN A 140 -20.37 -23.25 -0.07
C ASN A 140 -18.92 -22.81 -0.38
N GLY A 141 -18.15 -22.41 0.65
CA GLY A 141 -16.69 -22.65 0.66
C GLY A 141 -15.84 -22.01 -0.45
N LEU A 142 -16.41 -21.12 -1.25
CA LEU A 142 -15.75 -20.38 -2.32
C LEU A 142 -15.88 -18.89 -2.02
N CYS A 143 -14.76 -18.25 -1.74
CA CYS A 143 -14.69 -16.80 -1.70
C CYS A 143 -14.98 -16.28 -3.11
N ALA A 144 -16.14 -15.65 -3.33
CA ALA A 144 -16.48 -15.01 -4.60
C ALA A 144 -15.48 -13.91 -5.01
N CYS A 145 -14.62 -13.47 -4.09
CA CYS A 145 -13.51 -12.55 -4.37
C CYS A 145 -12.37 -13.22 -5.18
N CYS A 146 -12.23 -14.55 -5.13
CA CYS A 146 -11.13 -15.28 -5.78
C CYS A 146 -11.37 -15.63 -7.25
N SER A 147 -12.60 -15.59 -7.78
CA SER A 147 -12.85 -16.05 -9.15
C SER A 147 -12.76 -14.97 -10.24
N HIS A 148 -12.79 -13.67 -9.89
CA HIS A 148 -12.82 -12.57 -10.86
C HIS A 148 -11.52 -11.78 -11.02
N TYR A 149 -10.57 -11.88 -10.08
CA TYR A 149 -9.34 -11.08 -10.11
C TYR A 149 -8.10 -11.96 -9.93
N SER A 150 -7.71 -12.64 -11.01
CA SER A 150 -6.59 -13.60 -11.06
C SER A 150 -5.19 -12.99 -10.80
N ASN A 151 -5.07 -11.68 -10.58
CA ASN A 151 -3.79 -10.97 -10.45
C ASN A 151 -3.63 -10.13 -9.16
N PHE A 152 -4.53 -10.26 -8.18
CA PHE A 152 -4.47 -9.46 -6.95
C PHE A 152 -3.58 -10.14 -5.90
N HIS A 153 -2.45 -9.52 -5.57
CA HIS A 153 -1.57 -9.97 -4.48
C HIS A 153 -1.82 -9.12 -3.25
N VAL A 154 -2.29 -9.75 -2.16
CA VAL A 154 -2.25 -9.21 -0.80
C VAL A 154 -1.01 -9.78 -0.15
N ALA A 155 -0.01 -8.95 0.10
CA ALA A 155 1.16 -9.35 0.86
C ALA A 155 0.99 -8.85 2.31
N VAL A 156 1.06 -9.79 3.25
CA VAL A 156 1.09 -9.53 4.70
C VAL A 156 2.47 -9.96 5.17
N GLN A 157 3.25 -9.04 5.73
CA GLN A 157 4.57 -9.38 6.24
C GLN A 157 4.46 -10.04 7.63
N ILE A 158 4.51 -11.36 7.65
CA ILE A 158 4.64 -12.16 8.87
C ILE A 158 6.06 -12.00 9.44
N ASN A 159 6.18 -11.30 10.58
CA ASN A 159 7.45 -11.23 11.30
C ASN A 159 7.73 -12.57 12.00
N GLY A 160 8.84 -13.23 11.61
CA GLY A 160 9.32 -14.46 12.24
C GLY A 160 9.94 -15.47 11.28
N GLY A 161 11.08 -15.15 10.67
CA GLY A 161 12.03 -16.16 10.18
C GLY A 161 11.69 -16.98 8.92
N GLY A 162 10.59 -16.71 8.23
CA GLY A 162 10.23 -17.40 6.98
C GLY A 162 10.14 -16.46 5.78
N ARG A 163 11.09 -16.54 4.84
CA ARG A 163 10.98 -15.89 3.52
C ARG A 163 9.95 -16.65 2.68
N GLY A 164 8.66 -16.37 2.86
CA GLY A 164 7.58 -16.98 2.09
C GLY A 164 6.77 -15.93 1.34
N TRP A 165 6.82 -15.95 0.02
CA TRP A 165 5.86 -15.24 -0.84
C TRP A 165 4.58 -16.07 -0.89
N GLY A 166 3.51 -15.61 -0.23
CA GLY A 166 2.20 -16.22 -0.36
C GLY A 166 1.43 -15.60 -1.54
N SER A 167 1.46 -16.24 -2.71
CA SER A 167 0.43 -16.00 -3.74
C SER A 167 -0.75 -16.91 -3.44
N PHE A 168 -1.91 -16.38 -3.06
CA PHE A 168 -3.10 -17.22 -2.98
C PHE A 168 -3.59 -17.49 -4.41
N ARG A 169 -3.26 -18.67 -4.94
CA ARG A 169 -3.91 -19.19 -6.15
C ARG A 169 -5.11 -20.04 -5.73
N PRO A 170 -6.25 -19.95 -6.43
CA PRO A 170 -7.43 -20.79 -6.14
C PRO A 170 -7.14 -22.30 -6.16
N ALA A 171 -6.06 -22.73 -6.84
CA ALA A 171 -5.69 -24.13 -7.01
C ALA A 171 -4.95 -24.76 -5.81
N ASP A 172 -4.51 -23.96 -4.83
CA ASP A 172 -3.72 -24.45 -3.69
C ASP A 172 -4.60 -24.85 -2.48
N LEU A 173 -5.93 -24.97 -2.69
CA LEU A 173 -6.92 -25.48 -1.73
C LEU A 173 -7.45 -26.84 -2.19
N HIS A 174 -6.69 -27.90 -1.91
CA HIS A 174 -7.16 -29.29 -1.96
C HIS A 174 -6.86 -30.00 -0.64
#